data_AF-A0A224YE73-F1
#
_entry.id   AF-A0A224YE73-F1
#
_cell.length_a   1.000
_cell.length_b   1.000
_cell.length_c   1.000
_cell.angle_alpha   90.00
_cell.angle_beta   90.00
_cell.angle_gamma   90.00
#
_symmetry.space_group_name_H-M   'P 1'
#
loop_
_entity.id
_entity.type
_entity.pdbx_description
1 polymer ?
#
loop_
_entity_poly.entity_id
_entity_poly.type
_entity_poly.pdbx_seq_one_letter_code
_entity_poly.pdbx_strand_id
1 'polypeptide(L)'
;MAHELAHTLGSPHDQTPECPWAKGYLMSYVDGGLNKFKLSPCSERSIRNYVRHQSEDCIRVQSSRNYNREYRKFPGQSVRAQYLCKTLLRVAQGKKVTAKESANCKMKCCNRASLGGPPCRTYPMLDGMQCAKGKTCKRGVCG
;
A
#
# COMPACT_ATOMS: atom_id res chain seq x y z
N MET A 1 3.34 5.44 5.26
CA MET A 1 4.27 6.39 4.63
C MET A 1 3.54 7.33 3.68
N ALA A 2 2.93 6.87 2.58
CA ALA A 2 2.28 7.76 1.63
C ALA A 2 1.21 8.70 2.26
N HIS A 3 0.44 8.20 3.22
CA HIS A 3 -0.50 9.01 4.03
C HIS A 3 0.21 10.17 4.75
N GLU A 4 1.22 9.87 5.56
CA GLU A 4 1.99 10.90 6.28
C GLU A 4 2.74 11.86 5.34
N LEU A 5 3.25 11.37 4.21
CA LEU A 5 3.87 12.24 3.20
C LEU A 5 2.86 13.23 2.60
N ALA A 6 1.62 12.82 2.39
CA ALA A 6 0.57 13.73 1.95
C ALA A 6 0.22 14.76 3.03
N HIS A 7 0.27 14.39 4.33
CA HIS A 7 0.18 15.38 5.41
C HIS A 7 1.32 16.40 5.38
N THR A 8 2.57 15.95 5.17
CA THR A 8 3.73 16.85 5.00
C THR A 8 3.53 17.81 3.82
N LEU A 9 2.81 17.38 2.78
CA LEU A 9 2.45 18.20 1.62
C LEU A 9 1.14 18.99 1.81
N GLY A 10 0.68 19.19 3.04
CA GLY A 10 -0.46 20.05 3.35
C GLY A 10 -1.84 19.43 3.10
N SER A 11 -1.94 18.12 2.87
CA SER A 11 -3.24 17.44 2.79
C SER A 11 -3.78 17.12 4.18
N PRO A 12 -4.98 17.58 4.57
CA PRO A 12 -5.68 17.04 5.74
C PRO A 12 -6.26 15.66 5.43
N HIS A 13 -6.90 15.06 6.44
CA HIS A 13 -7.77 13.90 6.27
C HIS A 13 -8.98 14.23 5.39
N ASP A 14 -9.46 13.23 4.65
CA ASP A 14 -10.67 13.33 3.83
C ASP A 14 -11.91 13.29 4.73
N GLN A 15 -12.35 14.45 5.24
CA GLN A 15 -13.47 14.56 6.19
C GLN A 15 -14.53 15.58 5.75
N THR A 16 -14.46 16.08 4.52
CA THR A 16 -15.44 17.04 3.98
C THR A 16 -16.62 16.32 3.34
N PRO A 17 -17.79 16.97 3.17
CA PRO A 17 -18.90 16.39 2.41
C PRO A 17 -18.50 15.98 0.97
N GLU A 18 -17.60 16.73 0.33
CA GLU A 18 -17.10 16.42 -1.01
C GLU A 18 -16.18 15.18 -1.01
N CYS A 19 -15.30 15.07 -0.01
CA CYS A 19 -14.37 13.98 0.19
C CYS A 19 -14.62 13.30 1.53
N PRO A 20 -15.69 12.49 1.62
CA PRO A 20 -16.08 11.87 2.88
C PRO A 20 -15.14 10.74 3.27
N TRP A 21 -14.86 10.65 4.56
CA TRP A 21 -13.94 9.66 5.17
C TRP A 21 -14.25 8.22 4.76
N ALA A 22 -15.54 7.90 4.65
CA ALA A 22 -16.04 6.57 4.30
C ALA A 22 -15.67 6.12 2.87
N LYS A 23 -15.31 7.04 1.94
CA LYS A 23 -14.85 6.65 0.60
C LYS A 23 -13.48 5.96 0.61
N GLY A 24 -12.72 6.07 1.72
CA GLY A 24 -11.48 5.33 1.96
C GLY A 24 -10.39 5.60 0.92
N TYR A 25 -10.24 6.87 0.52
CA TYR A 25 -9.05 7.34 -0.21
C TYR A 25 -7.81 7.33 0.68
N LEU A 26 -6.63 7.61 0.13
CA LEU A 26 -5.34 7.52 0.83
C LEU A 26 -5.33 8.27 2.17
N MET A 27 -6.06 9.38 2.29
CA MET A 27 -6.15 10.21 3.50
C MET A 27 -7.26 9.77 4.49
N SER A 28 -7.67 8.50 4.41
CA SER A 28 -8.57 7.83 5.35
C SER A 28 -7.99 6.48 5.79
N TYR A 29 -8.36 6.03 7.00
CA TYR A 29 -8.01 4.69 7.50
C TYR A 29 -9.04 3.60 7.14
N VAL A 30 -10.15 3.97 6.49
CA VAL A 30 -11.17 3.03 6.03
C VAL A 30 -10.66 2.29 4.79
N ASP A 31 -10.88 0.97 4.71
CA ASP A 31 -10.58 0.22 3.49
C ASP A 31 -11.59 0.57 2.39
N GLY A 32 -11.29 1.62 1.60
CA GLY A 32 -12.07 2.04 0.43
C GLY A 32 -11.81 1.20 -0.82
N GLY A 33 -11.33 -0.03 -0.65
CA GLY A 33 -10.99 -0.92 -1.77
C GLY A 33 -9.83 -0.38 -2.59
N LEU A 34 -10.10 0.01 -3.84
CA LEU A 34 -9.08 0.57 -4.73
C LEU A 34 -8.81 2.07 -4.48
N ASN A 35 -9.71 2.77 -3.77
CA ASN A 35 -9.54 4.19 -3.49
C ASN A 35 -8.34 4.46 -2.58
N LYS A 36 -7.96 3.53 -1.70
CA LYS A 36 -6.80 3.67 -0.82
C LYS A 36 -5.46 3.82 -1.56
N PHE A 37 -5.43 3.48 -2.85
CA PHE A 37 -4.27 3.67 -3.73
C PHE A 37 -4.30 5.02 -4.49
N LYS A 38 -5.24 5.90 -4.15
CA LYS A 38 -5.49 7.18 -4.83
C LYS A 38 -5.62 8.31 -3.81
N LEU A 39 -5.20 9.50 -4.22
CA LEU A 39 -5.58 10.74 -3.53
C LEU A 39 -7.04 11.06 -3.88
N SER A 40 -7.77 11.67 -2.95
CA SER A 40 -9.07 12.25 -3.27
C SER A 40 -8.89 13.56 -4.05
N PRO A 41 -9.93 14.06 -4.74
CA PRO A 41 -9.89 15.40 -5.34
C PRO A 41 -9.53 16.51 -4.33
N CYS A 42 -9.96 16.38 -3.08
CA CYS A 42 -9.63 17.35 -2.03
C CYS A 42 -8.15 17.27 -1.65
N SER A 43 -7.61 16.06 -1.43
CA SER A 43 -6.18 15.89 -1.14
C SER A 43 -5.31 16.42 -2.27
N GLU A 44 -5.67 16.13 -3.53
CA GLU A 44 -4.94 16.66 -4.69
C GLU A 44 -4.94 18.19 -4.73
N ARG A 45 -6.09 18.82 -4.48
CA ARG A 45 -6.17 20.29 -4.44
C ARG A 45 -5.36 20.88 -3.28
N SER A 46 -5.44 20.29 -2.10
CA SER A 46 -4.66 20.74 -0.94
C SER A 46 -3.16 20.64 -1.18
N ILE A 47 -2.69 19.52 -1.74
CA ILE A 47 -1.28 19.33 -2.09
C ILE A 47 -0.82 20.34 -3.13
N ARG A 48 -1.59 20.52 -4.22
CA ARG A 48 -1.27 21.53 -5.24
C ARG A 48 -1.23 22.93 -4.65
N ASN A 49 -2.18 23.26 -3.78
CA ASN A 49 -2.22 24.56 -3.12
C ASN A 49 -1.06 24.77 -2.14
N TYR A 50 -0.64 23.74 -1.42
CA TYR A 50 0.49 23.84 -0.51
C TYR A 50 1.80 24.03 -1.29
N VAL A 51 2.06 23.16 -2.27
CA VAL A 51 3.30 23.14 -3.07
C VAL A 51 3.48 24.45 -3.84
N ARG A 52 2.42 25.03 -4.43
CA ARG A 52 2.52 26.28 -5.21
C ARG A 52 2.90 27.51 -4.38
N HIS A 53 2.76 27.44 -3.06
CA HIS A 53 3.12 28.54 -2.14
C HIS A 53 4.47 28.31 -1.45
N GLN A 54 5.18 27.22 -1.77
CA GLN A 54 6.52 27.00 -1.26
C GLN A 54 7.55 27.76 -2.11
N SER A 55 8.67 28.10 -1.50
CA SER A 55 9.82 28.64 -2.25
C SER A 55 10.44 27.57 -3.15
N GLU A 56 11.08 28.00 -4.23
CA GLU A 56 11.85 27.12 -5.11
C GLU A 56 12.88 26.29 -4.34
N ASP A 57 13.54 26.88 -3.34
CA ASP A 57 14.51 26.17 -2.50
C ASP A 57 13.91 25.00 -1.72
N CYS A 58 12.63 25.05 -1.38
CA CYS A 58 11.93 23.99 -0.66
C CYS A 58 11.61 22.79 -1.57
N ILE A 59 11.23 23.04 -2.82
CA ILE A 59 10.72 22.00 -3.73
C ILE A 59 11.76 21.54 -4.75
N ARG A 60 12.88 22.25 -4.88
CA ARG A 60 13.97 21.89 -5.80
C ARG A 60 14.59 20.54 -5.42
N VAL A 61 14.55 19.60 -6.35
CA VAL A 61 15.19 18.29 -6.21
C VAL A 61 16.71 18.47 -6.27
N GLN A 62 17.39 18.25 -5.15
CA GLN A 62 18.86 18.34 -5.06
C GLN A 62 19.57 17.06 -5.48
N SER A 63 18.88 15.91 -5.39
CA SER A 63 19.47 14.61 -5.72
C SER A 63 19.40 14.34 -7.23
N SER A 64 20.55 14.07 -7.85
CA SER A 64 20.62 13.54 -9.22
C SER A 64 20.28 12.05 -9.29
N ARG A 65 20.25 11.36 -8.15
CA ARG A 65 19.97 9.92 -8.06
C ARG A 65 18.48 9.63 -8.15
N ASN A 66 18.11 8.74 -9.08
CA ASN A 66 16.74 8.27 -9.25
C ASN A 66 16.65 6.77 -8.96
N TYR A 67 16.32 6.44 -7.71
CA TYR A 67 16.18 5.06 -7.25
C TYR A 67 15.13 4.27 -8.03
N ASN A 68 14.06 4.89 -8.52
CA ASN A 68 13.05 4.19 -9.32
C ASN A 68 13.60 3.74 -10.69
N ARG A 69 14.58 4.47 -11.25
CA ARG A 69 15.24 4.10 -12.50
C ARG A 69 16.27 2.97 -12.29
N GLU A 70 17.00 3.03 -11.18
CA GLU A 70 18.02 2.04 -10.81
C GLU A 70 17.40 0.70 -10.38
N TYR A 71 16.32 0.76 -9.60
CA TYR A 71 15.66 -0.40 -9.02
C TYR A 71 14.29 -0.63 -9.66
N ARG A 72 14.29 -1.29 -10.81
CA ARG A 72 13.08 -1.56 -11.62
C ARG A 72 12.23 -2.74 -11.14
N LYS A 73 12.36 -3.11 -9.85
CA LYS A 73 11.64 -4.25 -9.28
C LYS A 73 10.58 -3.75 -8.31
N PHE A 74 9.35 -4.20 -8.51
CA PHE A 74 8.30 -4.01 -7.52
C PHE A 74 8.55 -4.89 -6.28
N PRO A 75 8.02 -4.50 -5.11
CA PRO A 75 8.19 -5.27 -3.87
C PRO A 75 7.78 -6.75 -4.01
N GLY A 76 6.71 -7.05 -4.74
CA GLY A 76 6.22 -8.41 -4.99
C GLY A 76 7.13 -9.28 -5.85
N GLN A 77 8.10 -8.69 -6.55
CA GLN A 77 9.12 -9.43 -7.30
C GLN A 77 10.32 -9.86 -6.43
N SER A 78 10.43 -9.31 -5.21
CA SER A 78 11.55 -9.60 -4.29
C SER A 78 11.08 -10.25 -2.99
N VAL A 79 9.87 -9.91 -2.52
CA VAL A 79 9.30 -10.40 -1.26
C VAL A 79 8.40 -11.61 -1.53
N ARG A 80 8.76 -12.77 -0.96
CA ARG A 80 7.96 -14.00 -1.06
C ARG A 80 6.70 -13.91 -0.19
N ALA A 81 5.56 -14.43 -0.68
CA ALA A 81 4.28 -14.39 0.02
C ALA A 81 4.31 -14.99 1.44
N GLN A 82 4.98 -16.13 1.64
CA GLN A 82 5.13 -16.75 2.96
C GLN A 82 5.92 -15.87 3.94
N TYR A 83 6.99 -15.23 3.46
CA TYR A 83 7.77 -14.30 4.28
C TYR A 83 6.91 -13.11 4.70
N LEU A 84 6.17 -12.53 3.76
CA LEU A 84 5.26 -11.43 4.04
C LEU A 84 4.16 -11.82 5.04
N CYS A 85 3.53 -12.98 4.89
CA CYS A 85 2.56 -13.49 5.86
C CYS A 85 3.16 -13.65 7.27
N LYS A 86 4.40 -14.14 7.37
CA LYS A 86 5.09 -14.28 8.66
C LYS A 86 5.29 -12.94 9.34
N THR A 87 5.71 -11.92 8.58
CA THR A 87 5.87 -10.55 9.07
C THR A 87 4.53 -9.93 9.49
N LEU A 88 3.50 -10.03 8.65
CA LEU A 88 2.18 -9.45 8.91
C LEU A 88 1.47 -10.08 10.10
N LEU A 89 1.60 -11.39 10.28
CA LEU A 89 1.06 -12.11 11.42
C LEU A 89 1.95 -12.05 12.67
N ARG A 90 3.12 -11.38 12.60
CA ARG A 90 4.13 -11.31 13.68
C ARG A 90 4.50 -12.70 14.24
N VAL A 91 4.64 -13.68 13.34
CA VAL A 91 4.93 -15.06 13.71
C VAL A 91 6.43 -15.22 13.97
N ALA A 92 6.77 -15.80 15.12
CA ALA A 92 8.15 -16.03 15.55
C ALA A 92 8.99 -16.80 14.52
N GLN A 93 10.31 -16.65 14.60
CA GLN A 93 11.25 -17.40 13.76
C GLN A 93 11.07 -18.92 13.96
N GLY A 94 11.34 -19.72 12.93
CA GLY A 94 11.10 -21.18 12.94
C GLY A 94 9.65 -21.65 12.78
N LYS A 95 8.63 -20.81 13.07
CA LYS A 95 7.22 -21.23 12.92
C LYS A 95 6.72 -21.13 11.46
N LYS A 96 5.90 -22.11 11.05
CA LYS A 96 5.35 -22.22 9.69
C LYS A 96 4.07 -21.39 9.54
N VAL A 97 3.97 -20.69 8.40
CA VAL A 97 2.77 -19.97 7.95
C VAL A 97 2.37 -20.46 6.56
N THR A 98 1.09 -20.39 6.22
CA THR A 98 0.62 -20.58 4.85
C THR A 98 0.21 -19.25 4.25
N ALA A 99 0.54 -19.09 2.97
CA ALA A 99 0.09 -17.97 2.15
C ALA A 99 -0.68 -18.56 0.96
N LYS A 100 -1.92 -18.09 0.73
CA LYS A 100 -2.71 -18.45 -0.45
C LYS A 100 -3.07 -17.18 -1.18
N GLU A 101 -2.42 -16.94 -2.32
CA GLU A 101 -2.68 -15.83 -3.23
C GLU A 101 -3.98 -16.06 -4.01
N SER A 102 -4.61 -14.97 -4.45
CA SER A 102 -5.83 -15.02 -5.26
C SER A 102 -5.82 -13.98 -6.37
N ALA A 103 -6.60 -14.25 -7.42
CA ALA A 103 -6.64 -13.43 -8.64
C ALA A 103 -7.12 -11.98 -8.43
N ASN A 104 -7.76 -11.67 -7.30
CA ASN A 104 -8.15 -10.31 -6.92
C ASN A 104 -7.06 -9.55 -6.13
N CYS A 105 -5.80 -9.96 -6.25
CA CYS A 105 -4.66 -9.33 -5.56
C CYS A 105 -4.82 -9.29 -4.03
N LYS A 106 -5.37 -10.36 -3.48
CA LYS A 106 -5.44 -10.63 -2.05
C LYS A 106 -4.69 -11.93 -1.75
N MET A 107 -4.25 -12.08 -0.52
CA MET A 107 -3.72 -13.35 -0.05
C MET A 107 -4.23 -13.66 1.36
N LYS A 108 -4.54 -14.93 1.60
CA LYS A 108 -4.92 -15.45 2.90
C LYS A 108 -3.67 -15.97 3.61
N CYS A 109 -3.35 -15.37 4.75
CA CYS A 109 -2.26 -15.76 5.62
C CYS A 109 -2.81 -16.54 6.82
N CYS A 110 -2.28 -17.72 7.13
CA CYS A 110 -2.68 -18.50 8.31
C CYS A 110 -1.45 -18.97 9.10
N ASN A 111 -1.53 -18.92 10.43
CA ASN A 111 -0.51 -19.46 11.33
C ASN A 111 -0.90 -20.90 11.71
N ARG A 112 -0.04 -21.90 11.46
CA ARG A 112 -0.35 -23.30 11.78
C ARG A 112 -0.09 -23.68 13.24
N ALA A 113 0.47 -22.77 14.04
CA ALA A 113 1.09 -23.08 15.34
C ALA A 113 0.18 -22.90 16.57
N SER A 114 -1.16 -22.92 16.47
CA SER A 114 -1.98 -23.11 17.67
C SER A 114 -2.89 -24.32 17.54
N LEU A 115 -2.74 -25.21 18.50
CA LEU A 115 -3.76 -26.18 18.90
C LEU A 115 -4.98 -25.34 19.33
N GLY A 116 -5.97 -25.21 18.44
CA GLY A 116 -7.10 -24.27 18.57
C GLY A 116 -7.15 -23.12 17.54
N GLY A 117 -6.19 -23.04 16.60
CA GLY A 117 -6.14 -22.22 15.37
C GLY A 117 -6.09 -20.68 15.50
N PRO A 118 -4.99 -19.96 15.18
CA PRO A 118 -4.99 -18.51 15.11
C PRO A 118 -5.65 -18.07 13.78
N PRO A 119 -6.47 -17.01 13.79
CA PRO A 119 -7.35 -16.64 12.70
C PRO A 119 -6.55 -16.34 11.44
N CYS A 120 -6.89 -17.05 10.36
CA CYS A 120 -6.43 -16.65 9.03
C CYS A 120 -6.88 -15.21 8.77
N ARG A 121 -5.98 -14.39 8.22
CA ARG A 121 -6.28 -13.01 7.85
C ARG A 121 -5.99 -12.79 6.39
N THR A 122 -6.80 -11.95 5.76
CA THR A 122 -6.64 -11.58 4.36
C THR A 122 -5.90 -10.26 4.27
N TYR A 123 -4.85 -10.23 3.46
CA TYR A 123 -4.04 -9.04 3.22
C TYR A 123 -3.97 -8.74 1.72
N PRO A 124 -3.74 -7.49 1.31
CA PRO A 124 -3.44 -7.18 -0.09
C PRO A 124 -2.11 -7.84 -0.49
N MET A 125 -2.06 -8.35 -1.72
CA MET A 125 -0.80 -8.74 -2.36
C MET A 125 0.00 -7.49 -2.71
N LEU A 126 1.32 -7.62 -2.73
CA LEU A 126 2.22 -6.53 -3.13
C LEU A 126 2.19 -6.35 -4.65
N ASP A 127 2.45 -5.12 -5.10
CA ASP A 127 2.66 -4.86 -6.52
C ASP A 127 3.78 -5.75 -7.06
N GLY A 128 3.56 -6.35 -8.24
CA GLY A 128 4.46 -7.31 -8.87
C GLY A 128 4.32 -8.76 -8.41
N MET A 129 3.49 -9.08 -7.40
CA MET A 129 3.17 -10.48 -7.09
C MET A 129 2.31 -11.08 -8.20
N GLN A 130 2.54 -12.36 -8.54
CA GLN A 130 1.81 -13.04 -9.58
C GLN A 130 0.39 -13.39 -9.13
N CYS A 131 -0.62 -12.94 -9.86
CA CYS A 131 -2.04 -13.18 -9.55
C CYS A 131 -2.72 -14.14 -10.54
N ALA A 132 -2.18 -14.25 -11.75
CA ALA A 132 -2.56 -15.24 -12.76
C ALA A 132 -1.37 -15.55 -13.68
N LYS A 133 -1.53 -16.49 -14.61
CA LYS A 133 -0.48 -16.79 -15.61
C LYS A 133 -0.17 -15.52 -16.42
N GLY A 134 1.07 -15.04 -16.32
CA GLY A 134 1.54 -13.83 -17.02
C GLY A 134 1.00 -12.49 -16.50
N LYS A 135 0.25 -12.46 -15.39
CA LYS A 135 -0.32 -11.23 -14.80
C LYS A 135 0.19 -10.99 -13.40
N THR A 136 0.33 -9.72 -13.04
CA THR A 136 0.78 -9.31 -11.70
C THR A 136 -0.14 -8.28 -11.08
N CYS A 137 -0.03 -8.14 -9.76
CA CYS A 137 -0.76 -7.12 -9.05
C CYS A 137 -0.17 -5.73 -9.28
N LYS A 138 -1.03 -4.73 -9.51
CA LYS A 138 -0.67 -3.32 -9.52
C LYS A 138 -1.81 -2.51 -8.91
N ARG A 139 -1.53 -1.84 -7.79
CA ARG A 139 -2.52 -1.07 -7.00
C ARG A 139 -3.78 -1.88 -6.71
N GLY A 140 -3.61 -3.15 -6.33
CA GLY A 140 -4.71 -4.06 -5.99
C GLY A 140 -5.50 -4.62 -7.17
N VAL A 141 -5.08 -4.40 -8.42
CA VAL A 141 -5.70 -4.96 -9.63
C VAL A 141 -4.75 -5.98 -10.28
N CYS A 142 -5.28 -7.11 -10.70
CA CYS A 142 -4.53 -8.12 -11.45
C CYS A 142 -4.54 -7.80 -12.94
N GLY A 143 -3.37 -7.60 -13.53
CA GLY A 143 -3.21 -7.15 -14.92
C GLY A 143 -1.89 -7.54 -15.54
#